data_AF-A0A4S1XE54-F1
#
_entry.id   AF-A0A4S1XE54-F1
#
_cell.length_a   1.000
_cell.length_b   1.000
_cell.length_c   1.000
_cell.angle_alpha   90.00
_cell.angle_beta   90.00
_cell.angle_gamma   90.00
#
_symmetry.space_group_name_H-M   'P 1'
#
loop_
_entity.id
_entity.type
_entity.pdbx_description
1 polymer ?
#
loop_
_entity_poly.entity_id
_entity_poly.type
_entity_poly.pdbx_seq_one_letter_code
_entity_poly.pdbx_strand_id
1 'polypeptide(L)'
;MSKITIALEAAVATVIENTPADGNRTNRQRVYVDRAFAHILKLIAPRIRHFIRQYGLVAHWDDAEQCCAIAVHRAIEAYDPAKAQFTTFVNWQIRGELQSLRFRLMTDQRPSAKKVEATTVSLNALSVGVDGEEMSPETLIADEDALARTEAAASDYLSEGAIASLVDAYVDHLRKVGIEALRRRPRPKREEAALRREGPRLRTATYGIDPAELEKLEAKLARDRDIVVRRVFQASTLDDLSLETGVTKERVRQITKRAAKTLAEIAAADPRFAVMAEYDRPATKRRQPAPATTSLLPDADQPHNLLASVRAIQPAELSIVLAAPVESVERVEAVLVAQAATPLRAVLH
;
A
#
# COMPACT_ATOMS: atom_id res chain seq x y z
N MET A 1 2.89 58.88 3.28
CA MET A 1 2.62 57.45 3.53
C MET A 1 1.36 57.32 4.40
N SER A 2 0.54 56.28 4.20
CA SER A 2 -0.62 56.03 5.06
C SER A 2 -0.19 55.74 6.50
N LYS A 3 -1.00 56.10 7.50
CA LYS A 3 -0.76 55.76 8.92
C LYS A 3 -0.51 54.27 9.12
N ILE A 4 -1.25 53.43 8.37
CA ILE A 4 -1.11 51.97 8.42
C ILE A 4 0.24 51.53 7.84
N THR A 5 0.67 52.11 6.72
CA THR A 5 1.98 51.81 6.11
C THR A 5 3.10 52.14 7.09
N ILE A 6 3.06 53.33 7.72
CA ILE A 6 4.10 53.74 8.68
C ILE A 6 4.14 52.79 9.89
N ALA A 7 2.97 52.45 10.45
CA ALA A 7 2.87 51.52 11.58
C ALA A 7 3.40 50.12 11.21
N LEU A 8 3.15 49.70 9.97
CA LEU A 8 3.61 48.41 9.46
C LEU A 8 5.13 48.37 9.31
N GLU A 9 5.73 49.39 8.70
CA GLU A 9 7.19 49.51 8.57
C GLU A 9 7.87 49.52 9.96
N ALA A 10 7.31 50.26 10.93
CA ALA A 10 7.84 50.29 12.29
C ALA A 10 7.77 48.92 12.99
N ALA A 11 6.68 48.18 12.81
CA ALA A 11 6.55 46.84 13.37
C ALA A 11 7.51 45.84 12.72
N VAL A 12 7.73 45.94 11.40
CA VAL A 12 8.71 45.11 10.68
C VAL A 12 10.14 45.44 11.10
N ALA A 13 10.49 46.72 11.25
CA ALA A 13 11.78 47.13 11.78
C ALA A 13 12.05 46.53 13.17
N THR A 14 11.03 46.50 14.04
CA THR A 14 11.13 45.86 15.36
C THR A 14 11.45 44.36 15.25
N VAL A 15 10.87 43.64 14.28
CA VAL A 15 11.18 42.22 14.05
C VAL A 15 12.61 42.04 13.57
N ILE A 16 13.06 42.87 12.62
CA ILE A 16 14.42 42.81 12.07
C ILE A 16 15.47 43.11 13.14
N GLU A 17 15.28 44.16 13.94
CA GLU A 17 16.18 44.54 15.04
C GLU A 17 16.33 43.44 16.11
N ASN A 18 15.26 42.69 16.36
CA ASN A 18 15.25 41.60 17.35
C ASN A 18 15.55 40.21 16.76
N THR A 19 15.90 40.15 15.47
CA THR A 19 16.29 38.93 14.77
C THR A 19 17.79 38.96 14.46
N PRO A 20 18.65 38.42 15.34
CA PRO A 20 20.09 38.37 15.10
C PRO A 20 20.41 37.48 13.89
N ALA A 21 21.38 37.88 13.07
CA ALA A 21 21.84 37.11 11.92
C ALA A 21 22.59 35.83 12.35
N ASP A 22 23.34 35.89 13.44
CA ASP A 22 24.09 34.76 14.00
C ASP A 22 23.79 34.61 15.50
N GLY A 23 23.29 33.44 15.89
CA GLY A 23 23.11 33.04 17.29
C GLY A 23 21.67 32.80 17.74
N ASN A 24 21.54 32.28 18.96
CA ASN A 24 20.24 31.96 19.57
C ASN A 24 19.55 33.23 20.10
N ARG A 25 18.29 33.44 19.68
CA ARG A 25 17.44 34.54 20.20
C ARG A 25 17.23 34.39 21.71
N THR A 26 17.41 35.48 22.46
CA THR A 26 17.04 35.55 23.88
C THR A 26 15.52 35.48 24.07
N ASN A 27 15.04 35.06 25.24
CA ASN A 27 13.60 35.02 25.53
C ASN A 27 12.92 36.39 25.34
N ARG A 28 13.60 37.48 25.71
CA ARG A 28 13.08 38.83 25.56
C ARG A 28 12.90 39.21 24.08
N GLN A 29 13.88 38.90 23.23
CA GLN A 29 13.79 39.13 21.78
C GLN A 29 12.66 38.30 21.16
N ARG A 30 12.50 37.03 21.55
CA ARG A 30 11.38 36.19 21.08
C ARG A 30 10.03 36.84 21.36
N VAL A 31 9.80 37.27 22.59
CA VAL A 31 8.54 37.94 22.98
C VAL A 31 8.31 39.24 22.18
N TYR A 32 9.35 40.03 21.92
CA TYR A 32 9.20 41.24 21.09
C TYR A 32 8.87 40.91 19.63
N VAL A 33 9.53 39.91 19.05
CA VAL A 33 9.25 39.42 17.71
C VAL A 33 7.80 38.92 17.61
N ASP A 34 7.36 38.09 18.55
CA ASP A 34 5.99 37.53 18.55
C ASP A 34 4.93 38.63 18.65
N ARG A 35 5.16 39.64 19.52
CA ARG A 35 4.25 40.79 19.66
C ARG A 35 4.23 41.65 18.40
N ALA A 36 5.38 41.92 17.81
CA ALA A 36 5.49 42.69 16.58
C ALA A 36 4.82 41.96 15.41
N PHE A 37 5.04 40.65 15.29
CA PHE A 37 4.39 39.80 14.29
C PHE A 37 2.86 39.79 14.46
N ALA A 38 2.36 39.60 15.68
CA ALA A 38 0.92 39.68 15.96
C ALA A 38 0.33 41.06 15.62
N HIS A 39 1.08 42.15 15.84
CA HIS A 39 0.68 43.49 15.44
C HIS A 39 0.65 43.63 13.91
N ILE A 40 1.65 43.13 13.19
CA ILE A 40 1.68 43.11 11.72
C ILE A 40 0.44 42.39 11.17
N LEU A 41 0.10 41.20 11.70
CA LEU A 41 -1.08 40.46 11.27
C LEU A 41 -2.37 41.26 11.50
N LYS A 42 -2.50 41.94 12.65
CA LYS A 42 -3.66 42.82 12.92
C LYS A 42 -3.77 43.97 11.92
N LEU A 43 -2.66 44.61 11.55
CA LEU A 43 -2.64 45.71 10.58
C LEU A 43 -3.01 45.24 9.16
N ILE A 44 -2.56 44.05 8.76
CA ILE A 44 -2.78 43.50 7.41
C ILE A 44 -4.12 42.73 7.31
N ALA A 45 -4.74 42.37 8.42
CA ALA A 45 -5.96 41.54 8.44
C ALA A 45 -7.07 42.00 7.45
N PRO A 46 -7.42 43.30 7.31
CA PRO A 46 -8.40 43.72 6.31
C PRO A 46 -8.01 43.35 4.87
N ARG A 47 -6.71 43.39 4.55
CA ARG A 47 -6.17 43.03 3.24
C ARG A 47 -6.19 41.53 3.01
N ILE A 48 -5.86 40.73 4.03
CA ILE A 48 -5.98 39.27 3.99
C ILE A 48 -7.44 38.89 3.69
N ARG A 49 -8.40 39.45 4.44
CA ARG A 49 -9.83 39.21 4.20
C ARG A 49 -10.27 39.55 2.78
N HIS A 50 -9.76 40.63 2.22
CA HIS A 50 -10.04 41.01 0.84
C HIS A 50 -9.47 39.99 -0.16
N PHE A 51 -8.22 39.56 0.02
CA PHE A 51 -7.59 38.59 -0.88
C PHE A 51 -8.22 37.19 -0.77
N ILE A 52 -8.56 36.70 0.42
CA ILE A 52 -9.24 35.40 0.58
C ILE A 52 -10.53 35.36 -0.26
N ARG A 53 -11.33 36.44 -0.22
CA ARG A 53 -12.55 36.56 -1.04
C ARG A 53 -12.23 36.63 -2.54
N GLN A 54 -11.26 37.44 -2.95
CA GLN A 54 -10.85 37.58 -4.36
C GLN A 54 -10.36 36.26 -4.96
N TYR A 55 -9.68 35.42 -4.17
CA TYR A 55 -9.17 34.13 -4.62
C TYR A 55 -10.21 33.00 -4.53
N GLY A 56 -11.43 33.29 -4.05
CA GLY A 56 -12.52 32.31 -3.95
C GLY A 56 -12.36 31.30 -2.82
N LEU A 57 -11.54 31.61 -1.81
CA LEU A 57 -11.18 30.67 -0.72
C LEU A 57 -12.05 30.85 0.53
N VAL A 58 -13.28 31.37 0.39
CA VAL A 58 -14.17 31.66 1.52
C VAL A 58 -14.57 30.40 2.28
N ALA A 59 -14.75 29.27 1.57
CA ALA A 59 -15.05 27.97 2.18
C ALA A 59 -13.85 27.34 2.91
N HIS A 60 -12.64 27.88 2.71
CA HIS A 60 -11.39 27.40 3.30
C HIS A 60 -10.72 28.54 4.07
N TRP A 61 -11.52 29.28 4.85
CA TRP A 61 -11.10 30.51 5.49
C TRP A 61 -9.88 30.31 6.40
N ASP A 62 -9.94 29.32 7.28
CA ASP A 62 -8.90 29.06 8.28
C ASP A 62 -7.56 28.70 7.62
N ASP A 63 -7.59 27.82 6.61
CA ASP A 63 -6.41 27.45 5.84
C ASP A 63 -5.83 28.64 5.08
N ALA A 64 -6.70 29.45 4.47
CA ALA A 64 -6.28 30.63 3.72
C ALA A 64 -5.67 31.71 4.64
N GLU A 65 -6.19 31.87 5.85
CA GLU A 65 -5.62 32.76 6.86
C GLU A 65 -4.23 32.29 7.32
N GLN A 66 -4.05 30.99 7.56
CA GLN A 66 -2.75 30.41 7.91
C GLN A 66 -1.73 30.56 6.77
N CYS A 67 -2.12 30.27 5.53
CA CYS A 67 -1.26 30.53 4.37
C CYS A 67 -0.86 32.01 4.26
N CYS A 68 -1.76 32.95 4.56
CA CYS A 68 -1.41 34.37 4.61
C CYS A 68 -0.42 34.70 5.74
N ALA A 69 -0.56 34.07 6.91
CA ALA A 69 0.39 34.26 8.01
C ALA A 69 1.79 33.77 7.65
N ILE A 70 1.90 32.62 6.98
CA ILE A 70 3.17 32.09 6.43
C ILE A 70 3.74 33.06 5.39
N ALA A 71 2.89 33.61 4.51
CA ALA A 71 3.30 34.61 3.53
C ALA A 71 3.90 35.85 4.18
N VAL A 72 3.30 36.34 5.26
CA VAL A 72 3.80 37.48 6.05
C VAL A 72 5.13 37.14 6.70
N HIS A 73 5.28 35.94 7.29
CA HIS A 73 6.55 35.50 7.87
C HIS A 73 7.67 35.49 6.83
N ARG A 74 7.45 34.84 5.69
CA ARG A 74 8.40 34.80 4.57
C ARG A 74 8.69 36.18 4.00
N ALA A 75 7.67 37.05 3.96
CA ALA A 75 7.85 38.43 3.53
C ALA A 75 8.81 39.18 4.46
N ILE A 76 8.73 38.97 5.77
CA ILE A 76 9.65 39.63 6.74
C ILE A 76 11.07 39.11 6.56
N GLU A 77 11.26 37.80 6.41
CA GLU A 77 12.60 37.19 6.25
C GLU A 77 13.33 37.68 5.00
N ALA A 78 12.60 37.86 3.90
CA ALA A 78 13.16 38.31 2.62
C ALA A 78 13.03 39.83 2.38
N TYR A 79 12.59 40.60 3.38
CA TYR A 79 12.32 42.01 3.20
C TYR A 79 13.61 42.83 3.07
N ASP A 80 13.65 43.69 2.04
CA ASP A 80 14.72 44.67 1.84
C ASP A 80 14.11 46.08 1.74
N PRO A 81 14.24 46.92 2.79
CA PRO A 81 13.69 48.27 2.82
C PRO A 81 14.23 49.19 1.72
N ALA A 82 15.41 48.91 1.15
CA ALA A 82 15.99 49.74 0.09
C ALA A 82 15.31 49.52 -1.27
N LYS A 83 14.66 48.36 -1.46
CA LYS A 83 14.06 47.98 -2.76
C LYS A 83 12.59 48.35 -2.88
N ALA A 84 11.81 48.19 -1.81
CA ALA A 84 10.37 48.45 -1.84
C ALA A 84 9.79 48.69 -0.44
N GLN A 85 8.61 49.32 -0.39
CA GLN A 85 7.80 49.36 0.84
C GLN A 85 7.27 47.96 1.18
N PHE A 86 7.24 47.62 2.47
CA PHE A 86 6.80 46.31 2.95
C PHE A 86 5.37 46.01 2.54
N THR A 87 4.47 47.01 2.53
CA THR A 87 3.08 46.85 2.07
C THR A 87 2.99 46.31 0.64
N THR A 88 3.91 46.72 -0.24
CA THR A 88 3.95 46.26 -1.63
C THR A 88 4.48 44.84 -1.70
N PHE A 89 5.57 44.57 -0.97
CA PHE A 89 6.23 43.27 -0.97
C PHE A 89 5.34 42.18 -0.37
N VAL A 90 4.73 42.41 0.79
CA VAL A 90 3.84 41.45 1.45
C VAL A 90 2.60 41.13 0.61
N ASN A 91 2.10 42.11 -0.17
CA ASN A 91 0.98 41.87 -1.10
C ASN A 91 1.36 40.93 -2.25
N TRP A 92 2.63 40.84 -2.66
CA TRP A 92 3.08 39.82 -3.61
C TRP A 92 3.15 38.45 -2.96
N GLN A 93 3.70 38.37 -1.74
CA GLN A 93 3.81 37.11 -1.01
C GLN A 93 2.44 36.50 -0.71
N ILE A 94 1.49 37.30 -0.19
CA ILE A 94 0.12 36.85 0.10
C ILE A 94 -0.56 36.31 -1.16
N ARG A 95 -0.42 37.00 -2.30
CA ARG A 95 -0.98 36.56 -3.58
C ARG A 95 -0.38 35.23 -4.06
N GLY A 96 0.93 35.05 -3.90
CA GLY A 96 1.62 33.81 -4.27
C GLY A 96 1.13 32.60 -3.45
N GLU A 97 1.08 32.74 -2.12
CA GLU A 97 0.64 31.65 -1.23
C GLU A 97 -0.84 31.30 -1.43
N LEU A 98 -1.71 32.29 -1.57
CA LEU A 98 -3.13 32.05 -1.84
C LEU A 98 -3.36 31.40 -3.21
N GLN A 99 -2.58 31.78 -4.24
CA GLN A 99 -2.63 31.10 -5.54
C GLN A 99 -2.18 29.64 -5.43
N SER A 100 -1.12 29.38 -4.67
CA SER A 100 -0.63 28.02 -4.40
C SER A 100 -1.66 27.17 -3.66
N LEU A 101 -2.31 27.71 -2.62
CA LEU A 101 -3.40 27.04 -1.91
C LEU A 101 -4.57 26.73 -2.86
N ARG A 102 -5.00 27.72 -3.65
CA ARG A 102 -6.07 27.54 -4.64
C ARG A 102 -5.75 26.41 -5.61
N PHE A 103 -4.53 26.33 -6.14
CA PHE A 103 -4.16 25.24 -7.04
C PHE A 103 -4.16 23.86 -6.37
N ARG A 104 -3.87 23.78 -5.06
CA ARG A 104 -3.93 22.50 -4.33
C ARG A 104 -5.36 22.04 -4.05
N LEU A 105 -6.26 22.98 -3.72
CA LEU A 105 -7.65 22.69 -3.39
C LEU A 105 -8.55 22.55 -4.63
N MET A 106 -8.32 23.39 -5.64
CA MET A 106 -9.12 23.48 -6.87
C MET A 106 -8.25 23.06 -8.06
N THR A 107 -7.99 21.75 -8.15
CA THR A 107 -7.11 21.16 -9.17
C THR A 107 -7.70 21.28 -10.57
N ASP A 108 -9.02 21.25 -10.69
CA ASP A 108 -9.85 21.54 -11.85
C ASP A 108 -9.66 22.97 -12.40
N GLN A 109 -9.42 23.95 -11.52
CA GLN A 109 -9.25 25.35 -11.92
C GLN A 109 -7.85 25.67 -12.45
N ARG A 110 -6.93 24.71 -12.46
CA ARG A 110 -5.58 24.88 -13.03
C ARG A 110 -5.67 25.09 -14.55
N PRO A 111 -4.80 25.91 -15.16
CA PRO A 111 -4.80 26.10 -16.61
C PRO A 111 -4.67 24.79 -17.40
N SER A 112 -3.91 23.82 -16.87
CA SER A 112 -3.76 22.50 -17.47
C SER A 112 -5.04 21.66 -17.42
N ALA A 113 -5.79 21.74 -16.32
CA ALA A 113 -7.05 21.02 -16.16
C ALA A 113 -8.14 21.63 -17.06
N LYS A 114 -8.21 22.97 -17.15
CA LYS A 114 -9.08 23.68 -18.09
C LYS A 114 -8.85 23.30 -19.55
N LYS A 115 -7.60 23.04 -19.95
CA LYS A 115 -7.26 22.61 -21.31
C LYS A 115 -7.87 21.25 -21.69
N VAL A 116 -8.09 20.39 -20.70
CA VAL A 116 -8.62 19.02 -20.87
C VAL A 116 -10.07 18.93 -20.36
N GLU A 117 -10.70 20.06 -20.02
CA GLU A 117 -12.04 20.13 -19.41
C GLU A 117 -12.19 19.21 -18.18
N ALA A 118 -11.07 18.98 -17.46
CA ALA A 118 -11.03 18.10 -16.32
C ALA A 118 -11.76 18.74 -15.13
N THR A 119 -12.78 18.06 -14.64
CA THR A 119 -13.60 18.51 -13.51
C THR A 119 -13.38 17.60 -12.32
N THR A 120 -13.15 18.18 -11.13
CA THR A 120 -13.08 17.41 -9.89
C THR A 120 -14.50 17.04 -9.49
N VAL A 121 -14.82 15.74 -9.53
CA VAL A 121 -16.10 15.21 -9.10
C VAL A 121 -15.86 14.39 -7.84
N SER A 122 -16.69 14.59 -6.81
CA SER A 122 -16.70 13.70 -5.66
C SER A 122 -17.18 12.32 -6.10
N LEU A 123 -16.55 11.24 -5.64
CA LEU A 123 -17.04 9.88 -5.90
C LEU A 123 -18.49 9.71 -5.42
N ASN A 124 -18.86 10.36 -4.32
CA ASN A 124 -20.24 10.39 -3.79
C ASN A 124 -21.19 11.28 -4.60
N ALA A 125 -20.70 12.09 -5.54
CA ALA A 125 -21.57 12.80 -6.49
C ALA A 125 -21.92 11.92 -7.70
N LEU A 126 -21.13 10.87 -7.94
CA LEU A 126 -21.36 9.88 -9.00
C LEU A 126 -22.22 8.70 -8.53
N SER A 127 -22.49 8.58 -7.23
CA SER A 127 -23.36 7.55 -6.65
C SER A 127 -24.85 7.76 -6.93
N VAL A 128 -25.27 8.81 -7.64
CA VAL A 128 -26.68 8.97 -8.02
C VAL A 128 -26.91 8.19 -9.32
N GLY A 129 -27.66 7.09 -9.24
CA GLY A 129 -28.05 6.30 -10.41
C GLY A 129 -28.96 7.08 -11.38
N VAL A 130 -29.19 6.51 -12.57
CA VAL A 130 -30.03 7.12 -13.62
C VAL A 130 -31.46 7.39 -13.13
N ASP A 131 -31.93 6.62 -12.16
CA ASP A 131 -33.25 6.73 -11.52
C ASP A 131 -33.27 7.64 -10.27
N GLY A 132 -32.14 8.26 -9.92
CA GLY A 132 -32.02 9.13 -8.76
C GLY A 132 -31.78 8.42 -7.42
N GLU A 133 -31.67 7.09 -7.42
CA GLU A 133 -31.32 6.32 -6.22
C GLU A 133 -29.82 6.42 -5.90
N GLU A 134 -29.49 6.65 -4.63
CA GLU A 134 -28.13 6.66 -4.13
C GLU A 134 -27.58 5.22 -4.09
N MET A 135 -26.71 4.89 -5.04
CA MET A 135 -25.96 3.64 -5.07
C MET A 135 -24.67 3.80 -4.28
N SER A 136 -24.44 2.99 -3.25
CA SER A 136 -23.19 3.06 -2.48
C SER A 136 -21.97 2.97 -3.42
N PRO A 137 -20.94 3.83 -3.26
CA PRO A 137 -19.75 3.83 -4.10
C PRO A 137 -19.03 2.47 -4.12
N GLU A 138 -19.19 1.67 -3.06
CA GLU A 138 -18.69 0.29 -3.00
C GLU A 138 -19.29 -0.59 -4.10
N THR A 139 -20.56 -0.40 -4.45
CA THR A 139 -21.27 -1.12 -5.51
C THR A 139 -20.80 -0.73 -6.90
N LEU A 140 -20.43 0.55 -7.09
CA LEU A 140 -19.88 1.06 -8.36
C LEU A 140 -18.44 0.59 -8.60
N ILE A 141 -17.69 0.31 -7.53
CA ILE A 141 -16.29 -0.10 -7.58
C ILE A 141 -16.15 -1.64 -7.56
N ALA A 142 -17.18 -2.36 -7.10
CA ALA A 142 -17.17 -3.81 -7.03
C ALA A 142 -17.01 -4.42 -8.44
N ASP A 143 -15.93 -5.17 -8.61
CA ASP A 143 -15.69 -5.98 -9.80
C ASP A 143 -16.11 -7.42 -9.49
N GLU A 144 -17.23 -7.84 -10.07
CA GLU A 144 -17.85 -9.16 -9.84
C GLU A 144 -16.90 -10.31 -10.22
N ASP A 145 -15.99 -10.09 -11.17
CA ASP A 145 -15.06 -11.10 -11.66
C ASP A 145 -13.74 -11.15 -10.86
N ALA A 146 -13.51 -10.20 -9.94
CA ALA A 146 -12.23 -10.07 -9.24
C ALA A 146 -11.87 -11.34 -8.45
N LEU A 147 -12.84 -11.94 -7.76
CA LEU A 147 -12.63 -13.19 -7.01
C LEU A 147 -12.25 -14.33 -7.95
N ALA A 148 -13.05 -14.55 -8.99
CA ALA A 148 -12.84 -15.65 -9.94
C ALA A 148 -11.47 -15.53 -10.65
N ARG A 149 -11.08 -14.32 -11.09
CA ARG A 149 -9.77 -14.09 -11.70
C ARG A 149 -8.62 -14.29 -10.71
N THR A 150 -8.81 -13.90 -9.45
CA THR A 150 -7.78 -14.09 -8.41
C THR A 150 -7.59 -15.57 -8.09
N GLU A 151 -8.68 -16.32 -7.96
CA GLU A 151 -8.64 -17.77 -7.71
C GLU A 151 -8.03 -18.53 -8.89
N ALA A 152 -8.39 -18.15 -10.13
CA ALA A 152 -7.79 -18.73 -11.33
C ALA A 152 -6.28 -18.46 -11.38
N ALA A 153 -5.85 -17.21 -11.18
CA ALA A 153 -4.43 -16.86 -11.19
C ALA A 153 -3.64 -17.53 -10.06
N ALA A 154 -4.24 -17.67 -8.87
CA ALA A 154 -3.63 -18.39 -7.76
C ALA A 154 -3.50 -19.89 -8.08
N SER A 155 -4.52 -20.48 -8.70
CA SER A 155 -4.50 -21.89 -9.14
C SER A 155 -3.42 -22.12 -10.20
N ASP A 156 -3.29 -21.23 -11.18
CA ASP A 156 -2.26 -21.30 -12.23
C ASP A 156 -0.86 -21.22 -11.61
N TYR A 157 -0.63 -20.25 -10.74
CA TYR A 157 0.66 -20.07 -10.04
C TYR A 157 1.07 -21.31 -9.23
N LEU A 158 0.13 -21.88 -8.47
CA LEU A 158 0.38 -23.09 -7.68
C LEU A 158 0.63 -24.30 -8.58
N SER A 159 -0.10 -24.41 -9.69
CA SER A 159 0.06 -25.49 -10.66
C SER A 159 1.43 -25.44 -11.33
N GLU A 160 1.88 -24.25 -11.77
CA GLU A 160 3.21 -24.05 -12.34
C GLU A 160 4.33 -24.42 -11.35
N GLY A 161 4.21 -24.00 -10.09
CA GLY A 161 5.16 -24.35 -9.03
C GLY A 161 5.21 -25.86 -8.77
N ALA A 162 4.05 -26.52 -8.75
CA ALA A 162 3.97 -27.97 -8.57
C ALA A 162 4.58 -28.74 -9.75
N ILE A 163 4.32 -28.30 -10.98
CA ILE A 163 4.91 -28.86 -12.21
C ILE A 163 6.43 -28.73 -12.16
N ALA A 164 6.96 -27.54 -11.83
CA ALA A 164 8.40 -27.32 -11.74
C ALA A 164 9.06 -28.25 -10.72
N SER A 165 8.46 -28.38 -9.52
CA SER A 165 8.96 -29.26 -8.46
C SER A 165 8.94 -30.74 -8.87
N LEU A 166 7.88 -31.20 -9.54
CA LEU A 166 7.75 -32.57 -10.01
C LEU A 166 8.77 -32.89 -11.11
N VAL A 167 9.00 -31.96 -12.04
CA VAL A 167 10.01 -32.10 -13.10
C VAL A 167 11.42 -32.15 -12.50
N ASP A 168 11.72 -31.33 -11.49
CA ASP A 168 13.01 -31.37 -10.79
C ASP A 168 13.22 -32.72 -10.09
N ALA A 169 12.21 -33.23 -9.37
CA ALA A 169 12.27 -34.55 -8.74
C ALA A 169 12.49 -35.68 -9.76
N TYR A 170 11.86 -35.58 -10.95
CA TYR A 170 12.08 -36.51 -12.06
C TYR A 170 13.51 -36.46 -12.62
N VAL A 171 14.05 -35.27 -12.85
CA VAL A 171 15.44 -35.11 -13.31
C VAL A 171 16.42 -35.66 -12.27
N ASP A 172 16.17 -35.42 -10.98
CA ASP A 172 16.97 -35.95 -9.88
C ASP A 172 16.92 -37.48 -9.82
N HIS A 173 15.74 -38.07 -10.01
CA HIS A 173 15.58 -39.52 -10.09
C HIS A 173 16.40 -40.10 -11.25
N LEU A 174 16.29 -39.52 -12.46
CA LEU A 174 17.07 -39.96 -13.61
C LEU A 174 18.57 -39.76 -13.42
N ARG A 175 19.00 -38.68 -12.77
CA ARG A 175 20.41 -38.44 -12.46
C ARG A 175 20.95 -39.52 -11.53
N LYS A 176 20.21 -39.91 -10.48
CA LYS A 176 20.58 -41.00 -9.58
C LYS A 176 20.73 -42.32 -10.33
N VAL A 177 19.72 -42.70 -11.13
CA VAL A 177 19.73 -43.94 -11.94
C VAL A 177 20.88 -43.93 -12.95
N GLY A 178 21.13 -42.80 -13.62
CA GLY A 178 22.21 -42.64 -14.59
C GLY A 178 23.59 -42.78 -13.95
N ILE A 179 23.81 -42.16 -12.79
CA ILE A 179 25.05 -42.29 -12.02
C ILE A 179 25.27 -43.73 -11.57
N GLU A 180 24.24 -44.43 -11.10
CA GLU A 180 24.33 -45.85 -10.72
C GLU A 180 24.65 -46.75 -11.91
N ALA A 181 24.08 -46.47 -13.09
CA ALA A 181 24.38 -47.20 -14.32
C ALA A 181 25.83 -46.98 -14.76
N LEU A 182 26.34 -45.75 -14.68
CA LEU A 182 27.75 -45.43 -14.95
C LEU A 182 28.69 -46.15 -13.97
N ARG A 183 28.32 -46.25 -12.69
CA ARG A 183 29.08 -47.01 -11.68
C ARG A 183 29.12 -48.51 -11.95
N ARG A 184 28.05 -49.09 -12.50
CA ARG A 184 27.94 -50.54 -12.78
C ARG A 184 28.54 -50.96 -14.13
N ARG A 185 28.80 -50.03 -15.05
CA ARG A 185 29.26 -50.34 -16.40
C ARG A 185 30.69 -50.93 -16.35
N PRO A 186 30.93 -52.15 -16.88
CA PRO A 186 32.28 -52.69 -16.96
C PRO A 186 33.12 -51.80 -17.89
N ARG A 187 34.23 -51.29 -17.37
CA ARG A 187 35.13 -50.41 -18.12
C ARG A 187 35.67 -51.14 -19.36
N PRO A 188 35.63 -50.54 -20.57
CA PRO A 188 36.28 -51.12 -21.72
C PRO A 188 37.76 -51.30 -21.44
N LYS A 189 38.26 -52.50 -21.75
CA LYS A 189 39.63 -52.94 -21.44
C LYS A 189 40.61 -52.21 -22.36
N ARG A 190 41.47 -51.38 -21.76
CA ARG A 190 42.83 -51.02 -22.22
C ARG A 190 43.00 -50.59 -23.68
N GLU A 191 42.75 -49.32 -24.01
CA GLU A 191 43.60 -48.61 -24.99
C GLU A 191 43.87 -47.16 -24.51
N GLU A 192 42.85 -46.42 -24.05
CA GLU A 192 43.05 -45.02 -23.58
C GLU A 192 43.62 -44.89 -22.15
N ALA A 193 43.48 -45.92 -21.31
CA ALA A 193 43.99 -45.89 -19.92
C ALA A 193 45.52 -46.03 -19.83
N ALA A 194 46.20 -46.42 -20.92
CA ALA A 194 47.65 -46.51 -20.98
C ALA A 194 48.33 -45.16 -21.26
N LEU A 195 47.62 -44.22 -21.90
CA LEU A 195 48.13 -42.89 -22.25
C LEU A 195 47.98 -41.83 -21.14
N ARG A 196 47.11 -42.06 -20.14
CA ARG A 196 46.85 -41.11 -19.04
C ARG A 196 47.55 -41.49 -17.72
N ARG A 197 48.66 -42.21 -17.78
CA ARG A 197 49.35 -42.76 -16.60
C ARG A 197 50.47 -41.85 -16.08
N GLU A 198 50.22 -40.55 -15.96
CA GLU A 198 51.14 -39.60 -15.33
C GLU A 198 50.35 -38.71 -14.35
N GLY A 199 50.45 -38.99 -13.04
CA GLY A 199 49.94 -38.09 -12.00
C GLY A 199 49.49 -38.78 -10.70
N PRO A 200 49.74 -38.19 -9.50
CA PRO A 200 49.28 -38.74 -8.23
C PRO A 200 47.75 -38.67 -8.13
N ARG A 201 47.13 -39.76 -7.68
CA ARG A 201 45.67 -39.86 -7.52
C ARG A 201 45.17 -39.05 -6.32
N LEU A 202 44.95 -37.76 -6.52
CA LEU A 202 44.09 -36.98 -5.63
C LEU A 202 42.66 -37.50 -5.81
N ARG A 203 42.05 -37.94 -4.70
CA ARG A 203 40.65 -38.39 -4.66
C ARG A 203 39.74 -37.17 -4.90
N THR A 204 39.44 -36.87 -6.16
CA THR A 204 38.38 -35.93 -6.51
C THR A 204 37.02 -36.49 -6.07
N ALA A 205 36.12 -35.58 -5.68
CA ALA A 205 34.80 -35.88 -5.08
C ALA A 205 33.83 -36.68 -6.00
N THR A 206 34.25 -37.04 -7.21
CA THR A 206 33.46 -37.73 -8.24
C THR A 206 33.68 -39.25 -8.30
N TYR A 207 34.21 -39.87 -7.23
CA TYR A 207 34.20 -41.34 -7.02
C TYR A 207 34.49 -42.18 -8.28
N GLY A 208 35.51 -41.82 -9.07
CA GLY A 208 35.98 -42.64 -10.19
C GLY A 208 35.06 -42.71 -11.43
N ILE A 209 34.12 -41.78 -11.58
CA ILE A 209 33.33 -41.56 -12.80
C ILE A 209 34.09 -40.60 -13.73
N ASP A 210 34.12 -40.89 -15.04
CA ASP A 210 34.75 -40.01 -16.03
C ASP A 210 33.94 -38.70 -16.15
N PRO A 211 34.54 -37.52 -15.94
CA PRO A 211 33.84 -36.24 -16.06
C PRO A 211 33.15 -36.05 -17.42
N ALA A 212 33.73 -36.58 -18.52
CA ALA A 212 33.14 -36.45 -19.85
C ALA A 212 31.86 -37.29 -20.02
N GLU A 213 31.73 -38.42 -19.31
CA GLU A 213 30.51 -39.23 -19.31
C GLU A 213 29.41 -38.60 -18.45
N LEU A 214 29.79 -37.95 -17.35
CA LEU A 214 28.88 -37.19 -16.50
C LEU A 214 28.27 -36.00 -17.28
N GLU A 215 29.11 -35.22 -17.98
CA GLU A 215 28.67 -34.09 -18.79
C GLU A 215 27.71 -34.52 -19.91
N LYS A 216 27.99 -35.65 -20.57
CA LYS A 216 27.08 -36.24 -21.57
C LYS A 216 25.74 -36.66 -20.97
N LEU A 217 25.74 -37.19 -19.75
CA LEU A 217 24.51 -37.54 -19.04
C LEU A 217 23.70 -36.28 -18.72
N GLU A 218 24.34 -35.22 -18.21
CA GLU A 218 23.66 -33.96 -17.86
C GLU A 218 23.10 -33.26 -19.09
N ALA A 219 23.87 -33.17 -20.20
CA ALA A 219 23.39 -32.60 -21.46
C ALA A 219 22.18 -33.37 -22.03
N LYS A 220 22.16 -34.69 -21.86
CA LYS A 220 21.02 -35.52 -22.25
C LYS A 220 19.80 -35.26 -21.34
N LEU A 221 20.00 -35.19 -20.02
CA LEU A 221 18.91 -34.93 -19.08
C LEU A 221 18.30 -33.53 -19.27
N ALA A 222 19.12 -32.52 -19.58
CA ALA A 222 18.65 -31.18 -19.91
C ALA A 222 17.73 -31.19 -21.15
N ARG A 223 18.13 -31.89 -22.21
CA ARG A 223 17.31 -32.03 -23.42
C ARG A 223 16.01 -32.81 -23.16
N ASP A 224 16.10 -33.92 -22.44
CA ASP A 224 14.93 -34.74 -22.10
C ASP A 224 13.96 -33.97 -21.18
N ARG A 225 14.47 -33.11 -20.27
CA ARG A 225 13.67 -32.18 -19.44
C ARG A 225 12.85 -31.24 -20.32
N ASP A 226 13.49 -30.55 -21.25
CA ASP A 226 12.82 -29.56 -22.10
C ASP A 226 11.71 -30.19 -22.96
N ILE A 227 11.98 -31.37 -23.53
CA ILE A 227 11.00 -32.14 -24.30
C ILE A 227 9.79 -32.51 -23.45
N VAL A 228 10.03 -32.96 -22.20
CA VAL A 228 8.96 -33.39 -21.29
C VAL A 228 8.12 -32.22 -20.82
N VAL A 229 8.75 -31.09 -20.45
CA VAL A 229 8.02 -29.88 -20.02
C VAL A 229 7.08 -29.39 -21.13
N ARG A 230 7.61 -29.22 -22.35
CA ARG A 230 6.83 -28.72 -23.48
C ARG A 230 5.72 -29.67 -23.91
N ARG A 231 5.99 -30.97 -23.95
CA ARG A 231 5.01 -31.95 -24.43
C ARG A 231 3.92 -32.28 -23.40
N VAL A 232 4.29 -32.47 -22.14
CA VAL A 232 3.38 -32.97 -21.11
C VAL A 232 2.55 -31.85 -20.51
N PHE A 233 3.14 -30.67 -20.31
CA PHE A 233 2.49 -29.57 -19.60
C PHE A 233 2.09 -28.38 -20.49
N GLN A 234 2.75 -28.16 -21.63
CA GLN A 234 2.45 -27.04 -22.55
C GLN A 234 1.77 -27.48 -23.86
N ALA A 235 1.39 -28.75 -23.96
CA ALA A 235 0.68 -29.34 -25.10
C ALA A 235 1.32 -29.12 -26.49
N SER A 236 2.62 -28.80 -26.57
CA SER A 236 3.31 -28.60 -27.85
C SER A 236 3.21 -29.82 -28.76
N THR A 237 3.14 -29.61 -30.08
CA THR A 237 2.98 -30.72 -31.02
C THR A 237 4.29 -31.51 -31.17
N LEU A 238 4.17 -32.76 -31.64
CA LEU A 238 5.34 -33.60 -31.92
C LEU A 238 6.21 -33.03 -33.05
N ASP A 239 5.60 -32.24 -33.93
CA ASP A 239 6.24 -31.68 -35.12
C ASP A 239 7.14 -30.51 -34.73
N ASP A 240 6.64 -29.61 -33.89
CA ASP A 240 7.40 -28.47 -33.35
C ASP A 240 8.61 -28.96 -32.55
N LEU A 241 8.40 -29.94 -31.67
CA LEU A 241 9.48 -30.49 -30.85
C LEU A 241 10.53 -31.24 -31.68
N SER A 242 10.13 -31.89 -32.78
CA SER A 242 11.06 -32.59 -33.66
C SER A 242 11.97 -31.63 -34.42
N LEU A 243 11.41 -30.51 -34.88
CA LEU A 243 12.13 -29.45 -35.58
C LEU A 243 13.12 -28.71 -34.65
N GLU A 244 12.69 -28.39 -33.43
CA GLU A 244 13.50 -27.61 -32.49
C GLU A 244 14.61 -28.42 -31.81
N THR A 245 14.34 -29.68 -31.47
CA THR A 245 15.30 -30.51 -30.71
C THR A 245 16.20 -31.38 -31.59
N GLY A 246 15.91 -31.46 -32.90
CA GLY A 246 16.61 -32.33 -33.85
C GLY A 246 16.41 -33.82 -33.59
N VAL A 247 15.39 -34.18 -32.79
CA VAL A 247 15.05 -35.55 -32.43
C VAL A 247 13.86 -36.03 -33.28
N THR A 248 13.84 -37.30 -33.67
CA THR A 248 12.72 -37.85 -34.45
C THR A 248 11.41 -37.86 -33.63
N LYS A 249 10.27 -37.67 -34.30
CA LYS A 249 8.93 -37.69 -33.66
C LYS A 249 8.69 -38.93 -32.80
N GLU A 250 9.09 -40.10 -33.30
CA GLU A 250 8.95 -41.37 -32.55
C GLU A 250 9.84 -41.39 -31.31
N ARG A 251 11.03 -40.80 -31.36
CA ARG A 251 11.90 -40.70 -30.19
C ARG A 251 11.33 -39.74 -29.14
N VAL A 252 10.76 -38.60 -29.55
CA VAL A 252 10.02 -37.68 -28.65
C VAL A 252 8.85 -38.41 -27.98
N ARG A 253 8.08 -39.21 -28.74
CA ARG A 253 6.97 -40.02 -28.21
C ARG A 253 7.43 -41.04 -27.16
N GLN A 254 8.56 -41.71 -27.39
CA GLN A 254 9.10 -42.68 -26.44
C GLN A 254 9.60 -42.01 -25.15
N ILE A 255 10.31 -40.89 -25.27
CA ILE A 255 10.79 -40.11 -24.11
C ILE A 255 9.61 -39.67 -23.26
N THR A 256 8.59 -39.09 -23.88
CA THR A 256 7.40 -38.56 -23.18
C THR A 256 6.55 -39.66 -22.57
N LYS A 257 6.34 -40.79 -23.26
CA LYS A 257 5.65 -41.96 -22.68
C LYS A 257 6.37 -42.53 -21.46
N ARG A 258 7.70 -42.64 -21.51
CA ARG A 258 8.50 -43.09 -20.36
C ARG A 258 8.45 -42.08 -19.22
N ALA A 259 8.60 -40.79 -19.53
CA ALA A 259 8.58 -39.71 -18.55
C ALA A 259 7.25 -39.63 -17.81
N ALA A 260 6.11 -39.73 -18.52
CA ALA A 260 4.78 -39.72 -17.92
C ALA A 260 4.62 -40.85 -16.89
N LYS A 261 5.10 -42.06 -17.20
CA LYS A 261 5.06 -43.19 -16.27
C LYS A 261 5.89 -42.90 -15.00
N THR A 262 7.13 -42.43 -15.17
CA THR A 262 8.01 -42.13 -14.02
C THR A 262 7.54 -40.94 -13.20
N LEU A 263 6.97 -39.91 -13.84
CA LEU A 263 6.39 -38.76 -13.15
C LEU A 263 5.20 -39.19 -12.28
N ALA A 264 4.33 -40.07 -12.81
CA ALA A 264 3.22 -40.63 -12.04
C ALA A 264 3.70 -41.49 -10.85
N GLU A 265 4.75 -42.29 -11.03
CA GLU A 265 5.36 -43.07 -9.95
C GLU A 265 5.96 -42.17 -8.85
N ILE A 266 6.63 -41.07 -9.23
CA ILE A 266 7.19 -40.09 -8.29
C ILE A 266 6.07 -39.34 -7.55
N ALA A 267 5.04 -38.89 -8.28
CA ALA A 267 3.90 -38.21 -7.69
C ALA A 267 3.13 -39.09 -6.70
N ALA A 268 3.05 -40.41 -6.95
CA ALA A 268 2.42 -41.35 -6.04
C ALA A 268 3.27 -41.70 -4.80
N ALA A 269 4.61 -41.59 -4.90
CA ALA A 269 5.53 -41.99 -3.85
C ALA A 269 5.93 -40.85 -2.90
N ASP A 270 6.00 -39.61 -3.38
CA ASP A 270 6.44 -38.46 -2.58
C ASP A 270 5.22 -37.75 -1.93
N PRO A 271 5.17 -37.62 -0.58
CA PRO A 271 4.10 -36.93 0.13
C PRO A 271 3.84 -35.50 -0.32
N ARG A 272 4.85 -34.83 -0.91
CA ARG A 272 4.72 -33.46 -1.44
C ARG A 272 3.68 -33.33 -2.56
N PHE A 273 3.46 -34.41 -3.31
CA PHE A 273 2.51 -34.44 -4.43
C PHE A 273 1.21 -35.18 -4.08
N ALA A 274 1.01 -35.57 -2.82
CA ALA A 274 -0.18 -36.32 -2.38
C ALA A 274 -1.49 -35.59 -2.71
N VAL A 275 -1.52 -34.26 -2.55
CA VAL A 275 -2.67 -33.42 -2.90
C VAL A 275 -3.00 -33.50 -4.39
N MET A 276 -2.00 -33.63 -5.27
CA MET A 276 -2.20 -33.80 -6.71
C MET A 276 -2.73 -35.20 -7.06
N ALA A 277 -2.30 -36.23 -6.34
CA ALA A 277 -2.76 -37.61 -6.52
C ALA A 277 -4.22 -37.81 -6.09
N GLU A 278 -4.73 -36.97 -5.19
CA GLU A 278 -6.11 -37.02 -4.72
C GLU A 278 -7.13 -36.48 -5.74
N TYR A 279 -6.72 -35.63 -6.69
CA TYR A 279 -7.60 -35.11 -7.76
C TYR A 279 -8.04 -36.16 -8.79
N ASP A 280 -7.30 -37.27 -8.94
CA ASP A 280 -7.64 -38.38 -9.83
C ASP A 280 -8.73 -39.31 -9.24
N ARG A 281 -9.13 -39.09 -7.98
CA ARG A 281 -10.32 -39.75 -7.45
C ARG A 281 -11.54 -38.94 -7.88
N PRO A 282 -12.54 -39.55 -8.58
CA PRO A 282 -13.78 -38.84 -8.87
C PRO A 282 -14.33 -38.32 -7.55
N ALA A 283 -14.46 -37.00 -7.45
CA ALA A 283 -14.79 -36.29 -6.23
C ALA A 283 -15.98 -36.96 -5.53
N THR A 284 -15.71 -37.74 -4.49
CA THR A 284 -16.75 -38.33 -3.66
C THR A 284 -17.31 -37.20 -2.83
N LYS A 285 -18.39 -36.59 -3.35
CA LYS A 285 -19.20 -35.52 -2.75
C LYS A 285 -18.37 -34.31 -2.29
N ARG A 286 -18.58 -33.19 -2.97
CA ARG A 286 -18.23 -31.84 -2.48
C ARG A 286 -18.47 -31.79 -0.97
N ARG A 287 -17.37 -31.67 -0.21
CA ARG A 287 -17.44 -31.44 1.23
C ARG A 287 -18.19 -30.12 1.39
N GLN A 288 -19.40 -30.19 1.92
CA GLN A 288 -20.16 -28.98 2.24
C GLN A 288 -19.28 -28.11 3.16
N PRO A 289 -19.22 -26.79 2.93
CA PRO A 289 -18.53 -25.90 3.84
C PRO A 289 -19.13 -26.10 5.23
N ALA A 290 -18.27 -26.33 6.23
CA ALA A 290 -18.71 -26.35 7.61
C ALA A 290 -19.37 -24.99 7.91
N PRO A 291 -20.50 -24.96 8.66
CA PRO A 291 -21.11 -23.69 9.05
C PRO A 291 -20.06 -22.87 9.81
N ALA A 292 -19.84 -21.63 9.36
CA ALA A 292 -18.95 -20.69 10.02
C ALA A 292 -19.43 -20.50 11.46
N THR A 293 -18.65 -20.97 12.44
CA THR A 293 -18.96 -20.87 13.87
C THR A 293 -18.62 -19.52 14.47
N THR A 294 -18.07 -18.60 13.70
CA THR A 294 -17.72 -17.26 14.17
C THR A 294 -18.71 -16.25 13.59
N SER A 295 -19.70 -15.88 14.40
CA SER A 295 -20.50 -14.68 14.19
C SER A 295 -19.57 -13.46 14.09
N LEU A 296 -19.64 -12.73 12.98
CA LEU A 296 -18.97 -11.43 12.80
C LEU A 296 -19.59 -10.34 13.69
N LEU A 297 -20.77 -10.60 14.26
CA LEU A 297 -21.43 -9.68 15.18
C LEU A 297 -20.85 -9.85 16.59
N PRO A 298 -20.54 -8.75 17.29
CA PRO A 298 -20.12 -8.80 18.68
C PRO A 298 -21.22 -9.44 19.52
N ASP A 299 -20.79 -10.26 20.49
CA ASP A 299 -21.67 -11.06 21.31
C ASP A 299 -22.60 -10.16 22.13
N ALA A 300 -23.91 -10.33 21.94
CA ALA A 300 -24.93 -9.43 22.48
C ALA A 300 -24.98 -9.44 24.01
N ASP A 301 -24.47 -10.52 24.62
CA ASP A 301 -24.47 -10.73 26.07
C ASP A 301 -23.27 -10.06 26.77
N GLN A 302 -22.38 -9.40 26.02
CA GLN A 302 -21.25 -8.68 26.61
C GLN A 302 -21.71 -7.40 27.35
N PRO A 303 -21.16 -7.11 28.54
CA PRO A 303 -21.67 -6.06 29.42
C PRO A 303 -21.62 -4.66 28.83
N HIS A 304 -20.73 -4.40 27.87
CA HIS A 304 -20.67 -3.12 27.15
C HIS A 304 -21.73 -2.98 26.05
N ASN A 305 -22.29 -4.08 25.56
CA ASN A 305 -23.38 -4.10 24.58
C ASN A 305 -24.77 -3.98 25.25
N LEU A 306 -24.88 -4.37 26.53
CA LEU A 306 -26.10 -4.19 27.33
C LEU A 306 -26.39 -2.72 27.70
N LEU A 307 -25.39 -1.83 27.62
CA LEU A 307 -25.52 -0.40 27.95
C LEU A 307 -26.09 0.44 26.80
N ALA A 308 -26.17 -0.12 25.59
CA ALA A 308 -26.69 0.57 24.41
C ALA A 308 -27.95 -0.14 23.89
N SER A 309 -29.13 0.41 24.19
CA SER A 309 -30.38 -0.04 23.57
C SER A 309 -30.69 0.80 22.33
N VAL A 310 -30.58 0.21 21.14
CA VAL A 310 -31.15 0.80 19.92
C VAL A 310 -32.64 0.48 19.91
N ARG A 311 -33.49 1.49 20.14
CA ARG A 311 -34.93 1.37 19.91
C ARG A 311 -35.27 1.94 18.54
N ALA A 312 -35.95 1.14 17.72
CA ALA A 312 -36.60 1.66 16.53
C ALA A 312 -37.80 2.51 16.98
N ILE A 313 -37.69 3.83 16.84
CA ILE A 313 -38.82 4.74 17.08
C ILE A 313 -39.80 4.57 15.93
N GLN A 314 -41.03 4.15 16.24
CA GLN A 314 -42.08 4.12 15.22
C GLN A 314 -42.51 5.56 14.91
N PRO A 315 -42.68 5.94 13.64
CA PRO A 315 -43.00 7.32 13.25
C PRO A 315 -44.33 7.84 13.82
N ALA A 316 -45.22 6.96 14.31
CA ALA A 316 -46.44 7.33 15.01
C ALA A 316 -46.21 7.98 16.38
N GLU A 317 -45.05 7.75 17.03
CA GLU A 317 -44.72 8.25 18.37
C GLU A 317 -44.21 9.71 18.36
N LEU A 318 -43.95 10.29 17.18
CA LEU A 318 -43.43 11.66 17.02
C LEU A 318 -44.50 12.77 17.08
N SER A 319 -45.74 12.44 17.44
CA SER A 319 -46.87 13.35 17.32
C SER A 319 -47.51 13.75 18.65
N ILE A 320 -46.71 14.18 19.65
CA ILE A 320 -47.14 15.10 20.72
C ILE A 320 -45.87 15.81 21.25
N VAL A 321 -45.83 17.14 21.06
CA VAL A 321 -45.22 18.22 21.86
C VAL A 321 -44.70 19.28 20.88
N LEU A 322 -45.65 20.03 20.33
CA LEU A 322 -45.38 21.31 19.66
C LEU A 322 -46.40 22.31 20.22
N ALA A 323 -46.26 22.62 21.51
CA ALA A 323 -46.91 23.74 22.15
C ALA A 323 -46.19 24.13 23.44
N ALA A 324 -45.85 25.42 23.50
CA ALA A 324 -45.49 26.26 24.66
C ALA A 324 -44.00 26.63 24.84
N PRO A 325 -43.74 27.88 25.27
CA PRO A 325 -42.61 28.67 24.79
C PRO A 325 -41.44 28.77 25.78
N VAL A 326 -40.36 29.32 25.25
CA VAL A 326 -39.10 29.71 25.90
C VAL A 326 -39.33 30.44 27.23
N GLU A 327 -38.90 29.84 28.33
CA GLU A 327 -38.48 30.57 29.54
C GLU A 327 -37.11 30.06 29.99
N SER A 328 -36.14 30.95 29.84
CA SER A 328 -34.80 30.90 30.41
C SER A 328 -34.85 30.86 31.94
N VAL A 329 -34.35 29.79 32.54
CA VAL A 329 -33.96 29.78 33.96
C VAL A 329 -32.62 29.08 34.11
N GLU A 330 -31.61 29.89 34.41
CA GLU A 330 -30.30 29.50 34.92
C GLU A 330 -30.47 28.65 36.19
N ARG A 331 -29.84 27.47 36.22
CA ARG A 331 -29.41 26.85 37.47
C ARG A 331 -28.00 26.29 37.33
N VAL A 332 -27.09 27.03 37.96
CA VAL A 332 -25.72 26.66 38.30
C VAL A 332 -25.77 25.53 39.32
N GLU A 333 -25.29 24.34 38.97
CA GLU A 333 -25.01 23.28 39.95
C GLU A 333 -23.49 23.17 40.14
N ALA A 334 -23.08 23.43 41.38
CA ALA A 334 -21.71 23.42 41.83
C ALA A 334 -21.17 21.99 41.93
N VAL A 335 -20.05 21.73 41.26
CA VAL A 335 -19.18 20.60 41.52
C VAL A 335 -17.95 21.14 42.25
N LEU A 336 -17.63 20.58 43.42
CA LEU A 336 -16.30 20.06 43.71
C LEU A 336 -16.26 19.33 45.06
N VAL A 337 -15.81 18.08 44.95
CA VAL A 337 -15.62 17.11 46.03
C VAL A 337 -14.18 17.21 46.57
N ALA A 338 -14.11 17.19 47.90
CA ALA A 338 -13.06 16.69 48.79
C ALA A 338 -11.61 17.19 48.67
N GLN A 339 -11.11 17.74 49.79
CA GLN A 339 -9.83 17.31 50.35
C GLN A 339 -9.93 17.16 51.88
N ALA A 340 -9.52 16.00 52.37
CA ALA A 340 -9.35 15.67 53.77
C ALA A 340 -7.91 15.98 54.22
N ALA A 341 -7.74 16.59 55.40
CA ALA A 341 -6.68 16.28 56.38
C ALA A 341 -6.82 17.19 57.63
N THR A 342 -7.22 16.56 58.72
CA THR A 342 -6.99 16.85 60.16
C THR A 342 -5.56 17.31 60.53
N PRO A 343 -5.23 17.73 61.80
CA PRO A 343 -6.06 17.96 63.00
C PRO A 343 -5.62 19.14 63.93
N LEU A 344 -6.26 19.21 65.12
CA LEU A 344 -5.77 19.57 66.47
C LEU A 344 -5.91 21.02 66.99
N ARG A 345 -6.73 21.12 68.07
CA ARG A 345 -6.58 21.88 69.35
C ARG A 345 -6.06 23.32 69.24
N ALA A 346 -6.70 24.36 69.81
CA ALA A 346 -6.96 24.55 71.24
C ALA A 346 -7.68 25.93 71.42
N VAL A 347 -8.72 26.00 72.26
CA VAL A 347 -8.77 26.80 73.51
C VAL A 347 -9.21 28.27 73.37
N LEU A 348 -10.43 28.51 73.89
CA LEU A 348 -10.91 29.61 74.75
C LEU A 348 -10.42 31.04 74.50
N HIS A 349 -11.38 31.94 74.26
CA HIS A 349 -11.84 32.88 75.28
C HIS A 349 -13.31 33.21 75.11
#